data_AF-A0A536QZI0-F1
#
_entry.id   AF-A0A536QZI0-F1
#
_cell.length_a   1.000
_cell.length_b   1.000
_cell.length_c   1.000
_cell.angle_alpha   90.00
_cell.angle_beta   90.00
_cell.angle_gamma   90.00
#
_symmetry.space_group_name_H-M   'P 1'
#
loop_
_entity.id
_entity.type
_entity.pdbx_description
1 polymer ?
#
loop_
_entity_poly.entity_id
_entity_poly.type
_entity_poly.pdbx_seq_one_letter_code
_entity_poly.pdbx_strand_id
1 'polypeptide(L)'
;MNILKYLREQARLYNCNVCGTNHSRSKISVLGKLESAWIVRVTCMKCQTAFKLLVVIEEQRAAVTPVREEPDRGSRQAVTADEVIDAHEFLEGYEGDVRTLFARRDRVQAEPDAT
;
A
#
# COMPACT_ATOMS: atom_id res chain seq x y z
N MET A 1 13.78 14.07 8.98
CA MET A 1 14.87 13.49 8.15
C MET A 1 14.92 14.22 6.80
N ASN A 2 16.09 14.64 6.29
CA ASN A 2 16.18 15.16 4.91
C ASN A 2 16.32 13.98 3.93
N ILE A 3 15.24 13.62 3.23
CA ILE A 3 15.19 12.44 2.35
C ILE A 3 16.22 12.50 1.22
N LEU A 4 16.48 13.67 0.65
CA LEU A 4 17.49 13.80 -0.41
C LEU A 4 18.90 13.51 0.10
N LYS A 5 19.20 13.86 1.36
CA LYS A 5 20.47 13.53 2.00
C LYS A 5 20.59 12.02 2.21
N TYR A 6 19.54 11.37 2.72
CA TYR A 6 19.50 9.92 2.91
C TYR A 6 19.69 9.15 1.60
N LEU A 7 18.92 9.51 0.55
CA LEU A 7 19.03 8.89 -0.77
C LEU A 7 20.42 9.05 -1.39
N ARG A 8 21.07 10.19 -1.15
CA ARG A 8 22.43 10.43 -1.62
C ARG A 8 23.46 9.55 -0.92
N GLU A 9 23.28 9.29 0.37
CA GLU A 9 24.14 8.35 1.08
C GLU A 9 23.92 6.91 0.58
N GLN A 10 22.66 6.49 0.43
CA GLN A 10 22.31 5.17 -0.10
C GLN A 10 22.83 4.94 -1.52
N ALA A 11 22.80 5.97 -2.38
CA ALA A 11 23.31 5.88 -3.75
C ALA A 11 24.81 5.50 -3.83
N ARG A 12 25.60 5.74 -2.78
CA ARG A 12 27.03 5.35 -2.74
C ARG A 12 27.23 3.84 -2.72
N LEU A 13 26.22 3.08 -2.29
CA LEU A 13 26.28 1.62 -2.20
C LEU A 13 26.07 0.92 -3.54
N TYR A 14 25.65 1.64 -4.58
CA TYR A 14 25.25 1.05 -5.85
C TYR A 14 26.07 1.59 -7.02
N ASN A 15 26.33 0.70 -7.98
CA ASN A 15 26.99 1.04 -9.25
C ASN A 15 25.97 1.03 -10.39
N CYS A 16 26.21 1.87 -11.39
CA CYS A 16 25.38 1.92 -12.58
C CYS A 16 25.48 0.60 -13.36
N ASN A 17 24.34 -0.04 -13.61
CA ASN A 17 24.26 -1.28 -14.38
C ASN A 17 24.71 -1.15 -15.85
N VAL A 18 24.73 0.06 -16.41
CA VAL A 18 25.15 0.31 -17.79
C VAL A 18 26.67 0.52 -17.90
N CYS A 19 27.28 1.33 -17.03
CA CYS A 19 28.69 1.74 -17.19
C CYS A 19 29.60 1.40 -16.01
N GLY A 20 29.07 0.71 -14.98
CA GLY A 20 29.78 0.31 -13.78
C GLY A 20 30.17 1.44 -12.82
N THR A 21 29.90 2.70 -13.16
CA THR A 21 30.31 3.84 -12.32
C THR A 21 29.39 4.00 -11.12
N ASN A 22 29.99 4.25 -9.96
CA ASN A 22 29.26 4.41 -8.70
C ASN A 22 28.27 5.59 -8.73
N HIS A 23 27.11 5.40 -8.09
CA HIS A 23 26.04 6.40 -8.07
C HIS A 23 26.26 7.55 -7.08
N SER A 24 27.37 7.59 -6.32
CA SER A 24 27.75 8.66 -5.39
C SER A 24 27.61 10.09 -5.93
N ARG A 25 27.90 10.29 -7.22
CA ARG A 25 27.79 11.62 -7.88
C ARG A 25 26.53 11.78 -8.73
N SER A 26 25.68 10.77 -8.83
CA SER A 26 24.50 10.81 -9.70
C SER A 26 23.53 11.93 -9.33
N LYS A 27 22.85 12.47 -10.34
CA LYS A 27 21.77 13.43 -10.13
C LYS A 27 20.57 12.67 -9.55
N ILE A 28 20.06 13.14 -8.43
CA ILE A 28 18.91 12.57 -7.73
C ILE A 28 17.86 13.66 -7.64
N SER A 29 16.66 13.39 -8.13
CA SER A 29 15.52 14.31 -8.08
C SER A 29 14.26 13.57 -7.63
N VAL A 30 13.57 14.13 -6.65
CA VAL A 30 12.23 13.67 -6.27
C VAL A 30 11.24 14.19 -7.32
N LEU A 31 10.47 13.29 -7.90
CA LEU A 31 9.44 13.61 -8.89
C LEU A 31 8.07 13.82 -8.25
N GLY A 32 7.81 13.19 -7.11
CA GLY A 32 6.54 13.28 -6.40
C GLY A 32 6.45 12.29 -5.23
N LYS A 33 5.27 12.21 -4.64
CA LYS A 33 4.94 11.31 -3.54
C LYS A 33 3.64 10.56 -3.87
N LEU A 34 3.62 9.26 -3.63
CA LEU A 34 2.46 8.39 -3.78
C LEU A 34 2.21 7.70 -2.43
N GLU A 35 1.13 8.08 -1.76
CA GLU A 35 0.82 7.63 -0.39
C GLU A 35 2.00 7.81 0.58
N SER A 36 2.62 6.72 1.01
CA SER A 36 3.78 6.65 1.91
C SER A 36 5.13 6.53 1.19
N ALA A 37 5.14 6.57 -0.14
CA ALA A 37 6.32 6.36 -0.97
C ALA A 37 6.73 7.59 -1.79
N TRP A 38 8.02 7.73 -2.04
CA TRP A 38 8.59 8.80 -2.87
C TRP A 38 8.96 8.27 -4.25
N ILE A 39 8.54 8.96 -5.30
CA ILE A 39 8.98 8.67 -6.67
C ILE A 39 10.28 9.45 -6.91
N VAL A 40 11.37 8.73 -7.10
CA VAL A 40 12.72 9.31 -7.23
C VAL A 40 13.29 8.96 -8.59
N ARG A 41 13.87 9.93 -9.28
CA ARG A 41 14.71 9.69 -10.47
C ARG A 41 16.18 9.76 -10.09
N VAL A 42 16.94 8.76 -10.50
CA VAL A 42 18.41 8.74 -10.41
C VAL A 42 18.97 8.75 -11.84
N THR A 43 19.90 9.66 -12.12
CA THR A 43 20.57 9.78 -13.42
C THR A 43 22.07 9.65 -13.25
N CYS A 44 22.67 8.64 -13.88
CA CYS A 44 24.12 8.41 -13.82
C CYS A 44 24.86 9.61 -14.42
N MET A 45 25.83 10.17 -13.71
CA MET A 45 26.60 11.30 -14.26
C MET A 45 27.51 10.93 -15.42
N LYS A 46 27.92 9.67 -15.54
CA LYS A 46 28.86 9.24 -16.59
C LYS A 46 28.16 8.92 -17.91
N CYS A 47 27.16 8.03 -17.88
CA CYS A 47 26.50 7.55 -19.09
C CYS A 47 25.08 8.10 -19.29
N GLN A 48 24.61 8.98 -18.40
CA GLN A 48 23.29 9.63 -18.47
C GLN A 48 22.08 8.69 -18.44
N THR A 49 22.27 7.38 -18.28
CA THR A 49 21.15 6.46 -18.05
C THR A 49 20.38 6.87 -16.80
N ALA A 50 19.06 6.81 -16.87
CA ALA A 50 18.18 7.23 -15.80
C ALA A 50 17.14 6.15 -15.51
N PHE A 51 16.85 5.95 -14.22
CA PHE A 51 15.80 5.06 -13.75
C PHE A 51 14.97 5.73 -12.67
N LYS A 52 13.78 5.19 -12.43
CA LYS A 52 12.85 5.65 -11.40
C LYS A 52 12.76 4.61 -10.30
N LEU A 53 12.78 5.05 -9.05
CA LEU A 53 12.60 4.23 -7.86
C LEU A 53 11.35 4.69 -7.12
N LEU A 54 10.65 3.74 -6.52
CA LEU A 54 9.66 3.99 -5.50
C LEU A 54 10.34 3.73 -4.14
N VAL A 55 10.46 4.76 -3.30
CA VAL A 55 11.18 4.67 -2.02
C VAL A 55 10.20 4.79 -0.87
N VAL A 56 10.06 3.70 -0.11
CA VAL A 56 9.33 3.69 1.17
C VAL A 56 10.35 3.92 2.29
N ILE A 57 10.04 4.82 3.21
CA ILE A 57 10.84 5.03 4.42
C ILE A 57 9.96 4.59 5.58
N GLU A 58 10.36 3.53 6.25
CA GLU A 58 9.84 3.23 7.58
C GLU A 58 10.49 4.23 8.53
N GLU A 59 9.76 5.25 8.95
CA GLU A 59 10.18 6.01 10.13
C GLU A 59 10.18 5.04 11.29
N GLN A 60 11.36 4.71 11.83
CA GLN A 60 11.46 4.04 13.12
C GLN A 60 10.77 4.93 14.15
N ARG A 61 9.47 4.70 14.34
CA ARG A 61 8.82 5.00 15.61
C ARG A 61 9.56 4.15 16.62
N ALA A 62 10.21 4.80 17.57
CA ALA A 62 10.60 4.20 18.84
C ALA A 62 9.30 3.74 19.54
N ALA A 63 8.87 2.57 19.12
CA ALA A 63 7.88 1.67 19.67
C ALA A 63 7.82 0.60 18.58
N VAL A 64 8.53 -0.50 18.80
CA VAL A 64 8.02 -1.78 18.33
C VAL A 64 6.66 -1.92 19.02
N THR A 65 5.62 -1.25 18.50
CA THR A 65 4.38 -1.97 18.35
C THR A 65 4.81 -3.14 17.48
N PRO A 66 4.70 -4.40 17.95
CA PRO A 66 4.81 -5.49 17.01
C PRO A 66 3.94 -5.10 15.82
N VAL A 67 4.37 -5.50 14.62
CA VAL A 67 3.43 -5.64 13.51
C VAL A 67 2.14 -6.07 14.15
N ARG A 68 1.16 -5.16 14.21
CA ARG A 68 -0.19 -5.61 14.47
C ARG A 68 -0.36 -6.40 13.20
N GLU A 69 -0.12 -7.72 13.30
CA GLU A 69 -0.79 -8.69 12.48
C GLU A 69 -2.16 -8.06 12.36
N GLU A 70 -2.51 -7.61 11.15
CA GLU A 70 -3.87 -7.19 10.90
C GLU A 70 -4.68 -8.25 11.61
N PRO A 71 -5.47 -7.89 12.65
CA PRO A 71 -6.00 -8.87 13.58
C PRO A 71 -6.54 -9.96 12.70
N ASP A 72 -5.94 -11.16 12.79
CA ASP A 72 -6.14 -12.25 11.82
C ASP A 72 -7.54 -12.06 11.32
N ARG A 73 -7.68 -11.53 10.09
CA ARG A 73 -8.99 -11.21 9.54
C ARG A 73 -9.51 -12.58 9.16
N GLY A 74 -9.79 -13.37 10.20
CA GLY A 74 -9.81 -14.81 10.20
C GLY A 74 -10.61 -15.19 9.01
N SER A 75 -9.92 -15.76 8.02
CA SER A 75 -10.42 -15.99 6.67
C SER A 75 -11.69 -15.21 6.37
N ARG A 76 -11.60 -13.90 6.05
CA ARG A 76 -12.78 -13.24 5.48
C ARG A 76 -13.18 -14.09 4.29
N GLN A 77 -14.28 -14.82 4.44
CA GLN A 77 -14.74 -15.80 3.48
C GLN A 77 -14.84 -15.08 2.14
N ALA A 78 -14.30 -15.72 1.10
CA ALA A 78 -14.40 -15.13 -0.24
C ALA A 78 -15.88 -14.94 -0.55
N VAL A 79 -16.24 -13.77 -1.07
CA VAL A 79 -17.62 -13.50 -1.50
C VAL A 79 -17.99 -14.56 -2.53
N THR A 80 -19.07 -15.28 -2.23
CA THR A 80 -19.64 -16.35 -3.05
C THR A 80 -20.57 -15.78 -4.10
N ALA A 81 -20.89 -16.59 -5.13
CA ALA A 81 -21.85 -16.18 -6.15
C ALA A 81 -23.25 -15.97 -5.57
N ASP A 82 -23.66 -16.79 -4.61
CA ASP A 82 -24.97 -16.72 -3.97
C ASP A 82 -25.11 -15.41 -3.16
N GLU A 83 -24.08 -15.00 -2.42
CA GLU A 83 -24.08 -13.71 -1.71
C GLU A 83 -24.26 -12.50 -2.65
N VAL A 84 -23.79 -12.60 -3.90
CA VAL A 84 -23.98 -11.54 -4.91
C VAL A 84 -25.42 -11.54 -5.43
N ILE A 85 -26.02 -12.72 -5.62
CA ILE A 85 -27.42 -12.86 -6.04
C ILE A 85 -28.36 -12.36 -4.94
N ASP A 86 -28.13 -12.75 -3.69
CA ASP A 86 -28.90 -12.30 -2.54
C ASP A 86 -28.86 -10.76 -2.38
N ALA A 87 -27.66 -10.18 -2.56
CA ALA A 87 -27.50 -8.74 -2.55
C ALA A 87 -28.27 -8.07 -3.70
N HIS A 88 -28.28 -8.66 -4.88
CA HIS A 88 -29.01 -8.15 -6.04
C HIS A 88 -30.53 -8.16 -5.82
N GLU A 89 -31.09 -9.28 -5.37
CA GLU A 89 -32.52 -9.43 -5.10
C GLU A 89 -32.99 -8.48 -3.99
N PHE A 90 -32.18 -8.31 -2.94
CA PHE A 90 -32.46 -7.34 -1.89
C PHE A 90 -32.48 -5.90 -2.43
N LEU A 91 -31.53 -5.54 -3.28
CA LEU A 91 -31.42 -4.19 -3.85
C LEU A 91 -32.52 -3.89 -4.87
N GLU A 92 -33.04 -4.90 -5.56
CA GLU A 92 -34.13 -4.74 -6.55
C GLU A 92 -35.40 -4.16 -5.91
N GLY A 93 -35.72 -4.57 -4.67
CA GLY A 93 -36.88 -4.09 -3.91
C GLY A 93 -36.60 -2.94 -2.94
N TYR A 94 -35.39 -2.36 -2.93
CA TYR A 94 -35.00 -1.39 -1.91
C TYR A 94 -35.40 0.05 -2.27
N GLU A 95 -36.32 0.63 -1.49
CA GLU A 95 -36.83 2.00 -1.71
C GLU A 95 -36.17 3.07 -0.82
N GLY A 96 -35.16 2.70 -0.01
CA GLY A 96 -34.46 3.62 0.89
C GLY A 96 -33.30 4.37 0.25
N ASP A 97 -32.61 5.20 1.03
CA ASP A 97 -31.38 5.87 0.60
C ASP A 97 -30.12 5.09 0.96
N VAL A 98 -28.98 5.50 0.39
CA VAL A 98 -27.68 4.84 0.60
C VAL A 98 -27.22 4.88 2.06
N ARG A 99 -27.69 5.87 2.84
CA ARG A 99 -27.34 5.98 4.27
C ARG A 99 -28.13 4.97 5.09
N THR A 100 -29.40 4.75 4.75
CA THR A 100 -30.23 3.72 5.37
C THR A 100 -29.82 2.31 4.95
N LEU A 101 -29.22 2.15 3.76
CA LEU A 101 -28.71 0.87 3.25
C LEU A 101 -27.53 0.35 4.08
N PHE A 102 -26.61 1.24 4.45
CA PHE A 102 -25.40 0.91 5.24
C PHE A 102 -25.50 1.31 6.72
N ALA A 103 -26.70 1.63 7.20
CA ALA A 103 -26.91 1.88 8.61
C ALA A 103 -26.60 0.60 9.40
N ARG A 104 -25.68 0.71 10.36
CA ARG A 104 -25.22 -0.42 11.17
C ARG A 104 -26.41 -1.04 11.93
N ARG A 105 -26.91 -2.16 11.44
CA ARG A 105 -27.83 -3.03 12.17
C ARG A 105 -26.99 -4.09 12.89
N ASP A 106 -26.90 -3.98 14.21
CA ASP A 106 -26.19 -4.98 15.02
C ASP A 106 -27.00 -6.30 15.04
N ARG A 107 -26.38 -7.38 14.52
CA ARG A 107 -26.69 -8.83 14.58
C ARG A 107 -27.94 -9.36 13.87
N VAL A 108 -27.70 -10.29 12.93
CA VAL A 108 -28.52 -11.50 12.77
C VAL A 108 -27.77 -12.61 13.51
N GLN A 109 -28.40 -13.20 14.52
CA GLN A 109 -27.93 -14.43 15.16
C GLN A 109 -28.10 -15.57 14.15
N ALA A 110 -27.01 -16.25 13.80
CA ALA A 110 -27.13 -17.60 13.27
C ALA A 110 -27.52 -18.51 14.45
N GLU A 111 -28.72 -19.09 14.39
CA GLU A 111 -29.11 -20.17 15.30
C GLU A 111 -28.18 -21.38 15.11
N PRO A 112 -27.84 -22.11 16.20
CA PRO A 112 -27.06 -23.32 16.09
C PRO A 112 -27.94 -24.48 15.62
N ASP A 113 -27.42 -25.25 14.67
CA ASP A 113 -27.98 -26.52 14.22
C ASP A 113 -28.04 -27.49 15.42
N ALA A 114 -29.25 -27.84 15.86
CA ALA A 114 -29.49 -28.77 16.95
C ALA A 114 -29.57 -30.20 16.39
N THR A 115 -28.70 -31.08 16.88
CA THR A 115 -28.83 -32.55 16.74
C THR A 115 -29.73 -33.09 17.84
#